data_AF-A0A968A3G9-F1
#
_entry.id   AF-A0A968A3G9-F1
#
_cell.length_a   1.000
_cell.length_b   1.000
_cell.length_c   1.000
_cell.angle_alpha   90.00
_cell.angle_beta   90.00
_cell.angle_gamma   90.00
#
_symmetry.space_group_name_H-M   'P 1'
#
loop_
_entity.id
_entity.type
_entity.pdbx_description
1 polymer ?
#
loop_
_entity_poly.entity_id
_entity_poly.type
_entity_poly.pdbx_seq_one_letter_code
_entity_poly.pdbx_strand_id
1 'polypeptide(L)' 'FGPGLILAAAAVGVSHLVQSTRAGADYGFTLVWAVILASLMKYPFLEFGPRFAAATEKSLIEGYDKLDKWSLWIYI' A
#
# COMPACT_ATOMS: atom_id res chain seq x y z
N PHE A 1 -9.95 -16.15 -4.56
CA PHE A 1 -9.01 -15.29 -3.82
C PHE A 1 -8.69 -14.07 -4.68
N GLY A 2 -9.03 -12.86 -4.24
CA GLY A 2 -8.87 -11.65 -5.06
C GLY A 2 -7.42 -11.13 -5.08
N PRO A 3 -7.11 -10.15 -5.95
CA PRO A 3 -5.77 -9.56 -6.07
C PRO A 3 -5.23 -8.97 -4.75
N GLY A 4 -6.11 -8.60 -3.81
CA GLY A 4 -5.72 -8.03 -2.51
C GLY A 4 -4.87 -8.95 -1.63
N LEU A 5 -5.08 -10.27 -1.66
CA LEU A 5 -4.25 -11.19 -0.86
C LEU A 5 -2.85 -11.37 -1.44
N ILE A 6 -2.74 -11.37 -2.77
CA ILE A 6 -1.45 -11.40 -3.47
C ILE A 6 -0.68 -10.11 -3.18
N LEU A 7 -1.36 -8.96 -3.20
CA LEU A 7 -0.77 -7.67 -2.86
C LEU A 7 -0.30 -7.62 -1.39
N ALA A 8 -1.08 -8.18 -0.46
CA ALA A 8 -0.70 -8.27 0.94
C ALA A 8 0.55 -9.14 1.13
N ALA A 9 0.61 -10.30 0.46
CA ALA A 9 1.78 -11.18 0.50
C ALA A 9 3.03 -10.51 -0.08
N ALA A 10 2.89 -9.75 -1.17
CA ALA A 10 4.00 -9.01 -1.78
C ALA A 10 4.46 -7.79 -0.95
N ALA A 11 3.55 -7.17 -0.20
CA ALA A 11 3.83 -5.96 0.58
C ALA A 11 4.45 -6.22 1.95
N VAL A 12 4.41 -7.45 2.48
CA VAL A 12 4.96 -7.79 3.80
C VAL A 12 6.35 -8.42 3.64
N GLY A 13 7.39 -7.62 3.87
CA GLY A 13 8.79 -8.05 3.84
C GLY A 13 9.42 -8.31 5.20
N VAL A 14 10.65 -8.83 5.21
CA VAL A 14 11.44 -9.16 6.42
C VAL A 14 11.62 -7.95 7.35
N SER A 15 11.78 -6.75 6.78
CA SER A 15 11.89 -5.50 7.54
C SER A 15 10.69 -5.26 8.47
N HIS A 16 9.47 -5.55 7.99
CA HIS A 16 8.25 -5.41 8.78
C HIS A 16 8.22 -6.38 9.95
N LEU A 17 8.73 -7.61 9.76
CA LEU A 17 8.80 -8.60 10.83
C LEU A 17 9.78 -8.16 11.91
N VAL A 18 10.99 -7.74 11.54
CA VAL A 18 12.02 -7.28 12.48
C VAL A 18 11.58 -6.01 13.22
N GLN A 19 10.97 -5.06 12.51
CA GLN A 19 10.48 -3.83 13.14
C GLN A 19 9.28 -4.08 14.04
N SER A 20 8.37 -5.00 13.68
CA SER A 20 7.20 -5.32 14.51
C SER A 20 7.60 -6.00 15.82
N THR A 21 8.57 -6.92 15.77
CA THR A 21 9.08 -7.57 16.99
C THR A 21 9.82 -6.59 17.88
N ARG A 22 10.65 -5.72 17.30
CA ARG A 22 11.33 -4.66 18.05
C ARG A 22 10.34 -3.67 18.66
N ALA A 23 9.36 -3.22 17.89
CA ALA A 23 8.32 -2.31 18.39
C ALA A 23 7.52 -2.94 19.55
N GLY A 24 7.21 -4.24 19.46
CA GLY A 24 6.57 -4.98 20.54
C GLY A 24 7.46 -5.14 21.78
N ALA A 25 8.76 -5.36 21.61
CA ALA A 25 9.72 -5.48 22.72
C ALA A 25 9.97 -4.12 23.41
N ASP A 26 10.14 -3.05 22.64
CA ASP A 26 10.51 -1.72 23.14
C ASP A 26 9.29 -0.95 23.71
N TYR A 27 8.09 -1.15 23.15
CA TYR A 27 6.89 -0.34 23.47
C TYR A 27 5.67 -1.14 23.91
N GLY A 28 5.75 -2.48 23.96
CA GLY A 28 4.61 -3.34 24.28
C GLY A 28 3.42 -3.07 23.35
N PHE A 29 2.24 -2.88 23.92
CA PHE A 29 1.01 -2.58 23.17
C PHE A 29 0.76 -1.09 22.92
N THR A 30 1.67 -0.21 23.34
CA THR A 30 1.49 1.24 23.26
C THR A 30 1.36 1.75 21.83
N LEU A 31 1.93 1.04 20.85
CA LEU A 31 1.90 1.41 19.43
C LEU A 31 0.73 0.80 18.64
N VAL A 32 -0.15 0.01 19.26
CA VAL A 32 -1.26 -0.66 18.56
C VAL A 32 -2.18 0.36 17.87
N TRP A 33 -2.46 1.50 18.52
CA TRP A 33 -3.29 2.55 17.92
C TRP A 33 -2.65 3.13 16.64
N ALA A 34 -1.32 3.26 16.61
CA ALA A 34 -0.60 3.76 15.45
C ALA A 34 -0.64 2.73 14.30
N VAL A 35 -0.60 1.43 14.60
CA VAL A 35 -0.77 0.36 13.61
C VAL A 35 -2.17 0.38 13.00
N ILE A 36 -3.20 0.59 13.82
CA ILE A 36 -4.59 0.72 13.35
C ILE A 36 -4.72 1.95 12.44
N LEU A 37 -4.22 3.11 12.88
CA LEU A 37 -4.27 4.35 12.10
C LEU A 37 -3.51 4.20 10.77
N ALA A 38 -2.30 3.64 10.79
CA ALA A 38 -1.52 3.38 9.60
C ALA A 38 -2.24 2.43 8.63
N SER A 39 -2.92 1.40 9.14
CA SER A 39 -3.69 0.45 8.32
C SER A 39 -4.90 1.12 7.67
N LEU A 40 -5.62 1.97 8.41
CA LEU A 40 -6.76 2.74 7.88
C LEU A 40 -6.31 3.73 6.81
N MET A 41 -5.20 4.43 7.03
CA MET A 41 -4.66 5.36 6.05
C MET A 41 -4.12 4.65 4.81
N LYS A 42 -3.52 3.46 4.96
CA LYS A 42 -2.96 2.69 3.84
C LYS A 42 -4.03 2.09 2.93
N TYR A 43 -5.17 1.69 3.51
CA TYR A 43 -6.25 1.02 2.80
C TYR A 43 -6.71 1.73 1.51
N PRO A 44 -7.06 3.04 1.52
CA PRO A 44 -7.51 3.71 0.30
C PRO A 44 -6.45 3.63 -0.81
N PHE A 45 -5.17 3.88 -0.51
CA PHE A 45 -4.11 3.82 -1.52
C PHE A 45 -3.95 2.42 -2.14
N LEU A 46 -4.13 1.37 -1.34
CA LEU A 46 -4.11 -0.01 -1.81
C LEU A 46 -5.36 -0.38 -2.62
N GLU A 47 -6.52 0.20 -2.31
CA GLU A 47 -7.78 -0.08 -3.01
C GLU A 47 -7.87 0.65 -4.36
N PHE A 48 -7.39 1.90 -4.42
CA PHE A 48 -7.51 2.75 -5.61
C PHE A 48 -6.78 2.17 -6.82
N GLY A 49 -5.61 1.54 -6.64
CA GLY A 49 -4.84 0.97 -7.75
C GLY A 49 -5.58 -0.15 -8.49
N PRO A 50 -5.93 -1.26 -7.80
CA PRO A 50 -6.74 -2.33 -8.37
C PRO A 50 -8.11 -1.84 -8.87
N ARG A 51 -8.75 -0.91 -8.16
CA ARG A 51 -10.05 -0.36 -8.56
C ARG A 51 -9.97 0.44 -9.86
N PHE A 52 -8.92 1.24 -10.03
CA PHE A 52 -8.66 1.98 -11.26
C PHE A 52 -8.42 1.03 -12.44
N ALA A 53 -7.55 0.04 -12.25
CA ALA A 53 -7.25 -0.95 -13.29
C ALA A 53 -8.48 -1.78 -13.68
N ALA A 54 -9.30 -2.18 -12.70
CA ALA A 54 -10.54 -2.92 -12.93
C ALA A 54 -11.62 -2.10 -13.64
N ALA A 55 -11.71 -0.78 -13.38
CA ALA A 55 -12.72 0.09 -13.98
C ALA A 55 -12.34 0.62 -15.37
N THR A 56 -11.05 0.79 -15.66
CA THR A 56 -10.58 1.43 -16.89
C THR A 56 -9.92 0.49 -17.89
N GLU A 57 -9.66 -0.77 -17.48
CA GLU A 57 -8.88 -1.78 -18.20
C GLU A 57 -7.48 -1.30 -18.60
N LYS A 58 -6.98 -0.26 -17.93
CA LYS A 58 -5.65 0.32 -18.15
C LYS A 58 -4.79 0.18 -16.90
N SER A 59 -3.49 0.06 -17.11
CA SER A 59 -2.54 0.14 -16.01
C SER A 59 -2.51 1.56 -15.43
N LEU A 60 -2.08 1.68 -14.17
CA LEU A 60 -1.89 2.99 -13.51
C LEU A 60 -0.92 3.89 -14.30
N ILE A 61 0.12 3.30 -14.91
CA ILE A 61 1.12 4.01 -15.71
C ILE A 61 0.46 4.65 -16.94
N GLU A 62 -0.38 3.89 -17.66
CA GLU A 62 -1.16 4.41 -18.80
C GLU A 62 -2.21 5.45 -18.36
N GLY A 63 -2.72 5.34 -17.13
CA GLY A 63 -3.59 6.33 -16.51
C GLY A 63 -2.86 7.66 -16.28
N TYR A 64 -1.66 7.60 -15.72
CA TYR A 64 -0.83 8.78 -15.47
C TYR A 64 -0.31 9.44 -16.76
N ASP A 65 -0.03 8.65 -17.81
CA ASP A 65 0.40 9.16 -19.12
C ASP A 65 -0.67 10.04 -19.78
N LYS A 66 -1.96 9.75 -19.50
CA LYS A 66 -3.10 10.52 -20.01
C LYS A 66 -3.43 11.76 -19.19
N LEU A 67 -2.95 11.88 -17.96
CA LEU A 67 -3.28 12.98 -17.05
C LEU A 67 -2.39 14.20 -17.30
N ASP A 68 -1.07 14.02 -17.38
CA ASP A 68 -0.07 14.96 -17.91
C ASP A 68 1.33 14.33 -17.81
N LYS A 69 2.28 14.70 -18.70
CA LYS A 69 3.65 14.15 -18.70
C LYS A 69 4.41 14.39 -17.39
N TRP A 70 4.08 15.46 -16.67
CA TRP A 70 4.67 15.76 -15.36
C TRP A 70 4.24 14.76 -14.28
N SER A 71 3.01 14.27 -14.34
CA SER A 71 2.51 13.30 -13.37
C SER A 71 3.22 11.95 -13.47
N LEU A 72 3.65 11.59 -14.68
CA LEU A 72 4.36 10.33 -14.94
C LEU A 72 5.82 10.41 -14.46
N TRP A 73 6.45 11.58 -14.54
CA TRP A 73 7.81 11.83 -14.03
C TRP A 73 7.93 11.79 -12.50
N ILE A 74 6.89 12.18 -11.76
CA ILE A 74 6.86 12.09 -10.29
C ILE A 74 6.58 10.64 -9.82
N TYR A 75 5.91 9.85 -10.66
CA TYR A 75 5.52 8.48 -10.34
C TYR A 75 6.66 7.46 -10.52
N ILE A 76 7.53 7.66 -11.51
CA ILE A 76 8.75 6.86 -11.73
C ILE A 76 9.80 7.19 -10.67
#